data_AF-A0A8T7FJA1-F1
#
_entry.id   AF-A0A8T7FJA1-F1
#
_cell.length_a   1.000
_cell.length_b   1.000
_cell.length_c   1.000
_cell.angle_alpha   90.00
_cell.angle_beta   90.00
_cell.angle_gamma   90.00
#
_symmetry.space_group_name_H-M   'P 1'
#
loop_
_entity.id
_entity.type
_entity.pdbx_description
1 polymer ?
#
loop_
_entity_poly.entity_id
_entity_poly.type
_entity_poly.pdbx_seq_one_letter_code
_entity_poly.pdbx_strand_id
1 'polypeptide(L)'
;MSKHEREQLKAEFKEALTGFVETLKGYISTPDEQWTIKGFIDVFRNIYTISADTKIVSKILEIHLFPRLLEFASRNGYRIVVAEQQNYYPDLSFVKADDETVKFAVDLKTTYRLPDNPEFCNGFTLGSHGEYFVNRKSHKNIQFSYDEYLGHFCLGVIYSRSDAELGSETRAYRLDELKSITSVIGDFVFFAREKWEIASDYQGSSNTANIGSITKISDILAGNGVFKKLGEKWFDEYWMNYGKIQIKLPDGKVKKITLLKEYLAYRGKSPRYANPMTRKPARKNRRAQK
;
A
#
# COMPACT_ATOMS: atom_id res chain seq x y z
N MET A 1 16.70 11.97 -20.68
CA MET A 1 16.14 12.73 -19.55
C MET A 1 17.18 12.87 -18.46
N SER A 2 17.46 14.10 -18.04
CA SER A 2 18.37 14.42 -16.94
C SER A 2 17.79 13.99 -15.60
N LYS A 3 18.64 13.88 -14.56
CA LYS A 3 18.17 13.58 -13.20
C LYS A 3 17.18 14.64 -12.69
N HIS A 4 17.42 15.92 -13.01
CA HIS A 4 16.56 17.02 -12.56
C HIS A 4 15.17 16.92 -13.16
N GLU A 5 15.06 16.69 -14.47
CA GLU A 5 13.78 16.49 -15.16
C GLU A 5 13.00 15.29 -14.59
N ARG A 6 13.68 14.17 -14.30
CA ARG A 6 13.03 12.99 -13.69
C ARG A 6 12.44 13.31 -12.32
N GLU A 7 13.17 14.01 -11.46
CA GLU A 7 12.68 14.38 -10.13
C GLU A 7 11.54 15.41 -10.20
N GLN A 8 11.59 16.33 -11.17
CA GLN A 8 10.52 17.29 -11.41
C GLN A 8 9.23 16.57 -11.83
N LEU A 9 9.28 15.70 -12.85
CA LEU A 9 8.12 14.93 -13.30
C LEU A 9 7.54 14.05 -12.19
N LYS A 10 8.41 13.45 -11.35
CA LYS A 10 7.99 12.66 -10.19
C LYS A 10 7.26 13.51 -9.16
N ALA A 11 7.74 14.73 -8.89
CA ALA A 11 7.10 15.66 -7.97
C ALA A 11 5.73 16.14 -8.48
N GLU A 12 5.64 16.51 -9.76
CA GLU A 12 4.39 16.92 -10.42
C GLU A 12 3.34 15.80 -10.37
N PHE A 13 3.73 14.57 -10.72
CA PHE A 13 2.82 13.42 -10.63
C PHE A 13 2.36 13.15 -9.20
N LYS A 14 3.29 13.24 -8.22
CA LYS A 14 2.97 13.05 -6.80
C LYS A 14 1.98 14.08 -6.29
N GLU A 15 2.14 15.34 -6.65
CA GLU A 15 1.24 16.43 -6.28
C GLU A 15 -0.16 16.19 -6.87
N ALA A 16 -0.24 15.91 -8.16
CA ALA A 16 -1.49 15.59 -8.84
C ALA A 16 -2.20 14.38 -8.21
N LEU A 17 -1.46 13.29 -7.93
CA LEU A 17 -2.00 12.10 -7.29
C LEU A 17 -2.46 12.40 -5.85
N THR A 18 -1.75 13.24 -5.12
CA THR A 18 -2.12 13.65 -3.75
C THR A 18 -3.44 14.43 -3.75
N GLY A 19 -3.58 15.42 -4.63
CA GLY A 19 -4.85 16.15 -4.77
C GLY A 19 -6.00 15.26 -5.23
N PHE A 20 -5.73 14.29 -6.12
CA PHE A 20 -6.73 13.32 -6.56
C PHE A 20 -7.27 12.45 -5.42
N VAL A 21 -6.40 11.89 -4.58
CA VAL A 21 -6.83 10.96 -3.52
C VAL A 21 -7.70 11.63 -2.44
N GLU A 22 -7.56 12.94 -2.24
CA GLU A 22 -8.42 13.72 -1.33
C GLU A 22 -9.89 13.71 -1.76
N THR A 23 -10.15 13.57 -3.07
CA THR A 23 -11.51 13.51 -3.62
C THR A 23 -12.20 12.16 -3.42
N LEU A 24 -11.41 11.10 -3.16
CA LEU A 24 -11.93 9.72 -3.17
C LEU A 24 -12.85 9.41 -1.98
N LYS A 25 -12.63 10.03 -0.82
CA LYS A 25 -13.51 9.83 0.35
C LYS A 25 -14.95 10.21 0.02
N GLY A 26 -15.15 11.38 -0.61
CA GLY A 26 -16.47 11.85 -1.02
C GLY A 26 -17.10 11.03 -2.13
N TYR A 27 -16.29 10.38 -2.98
CA TYR A 27 -16.79 9.49 -4.03
C TYR A 27 -17.31 8.16 -3.49
N ILE A 28 -16.61 7.55 -2.52
CA ILE A 28 -16.96 6.22 -2.01
C ILE A 28 -17.86 6.23 -0.77
N SER A 29 -18.15 7.39 -0.20
CA SER A 29 -18.92 7.51 1.04
C SER A 29 -20.25 8.21 0.81
N THR A 30 -21.28 7.76 1.51
CA THR A 30 -22.58 8.46 1.61
C THR A 30 -22.46 9.71 2.51
N PRO A 31 -23.47 10.59 2.55
CA PRO A 31 -23.46 11.77 3.42
C PRO A 31 -23.31 11.46 4.92
N ASP A 32 -23.72 10.26 5.35
CA ASP A 32 -23.54 9.73 6.71
C ASP A 32 -22.26 8.88 6.87
N GLU A 33 -21.26 9.09 5.99
CA GLU A 33 -19.93 8.47 6.00
C GLU A 33 -19.90 6.93 5.87
N GLN A 34 -20.99 6.31 5.43
CA GLN A 34 -21.01 4.88 5.14
C GLN A 34 -20.43 4.58 3.77
N TRP A 35 -19.86 3.38 3.59
CA TRP A 35 -19.45 2.94 2.28
C TRP A 35 -20.64 2.79 1.32
N THR A 36 -20.53 3.34 0.11
CA THR A 36 -21.60 3.26 -0.90
C THR A 36 -21.82 1.84 -1.43
N ILE A 37 -20.80 0.98 -1.38
CA ILE A 37 -20.95 -0.44 -1.71
C ILE A 37 -21.50 -1.20 -0.51
N LYS A 38 -22.63 -1.88 -0.73
CA LYS A 38 -23.33 -2.67 0.29
C LYS A 38 -23.21 -4.18 0.07
N GLY A 39 -22.88 -4.59 -1.14
CA GLY A 39 -22.90 -5.97 -1.56
C GLY A 39 -22.81 -6.10 -3.08
N PHE A 40 -23.01 -7.33 -3.59
CA PHE A 40 -23.23 -7.58 -5.01
C PHE A 40 -24.70 -7.93 -5.26
N ILE A 41 -25.17 -7.68 -6.47
CA ILE A 41 -26.55 -7.95 -6.89
C ILE A 41 -26.55 -9.03 -7.97
N ASP A 42 -27.48 -9.98 -7.88
CA ASP A 42 -27.69 -10.99 -8.93
C ASP A 42 -28.72 -10.55 -9.98
N VAL A 43 -28.90 -11.37 -11.03
CA VAL A 43 -29.87 -11.10 -12.11
C VAL A 43 -31.33 -11.14 -11.65
N PHE A 44 -31.61 -11.70 -10.46
CA PHE A 44 -32.93 -11.73 -9.83
C PHE A 44 -33.16 -10.54 -8.90
N ARG A 45 -32.20 -9.61 -8.83
CA ARG A 45 -32.23 -8.40 -7.99
C ARG A 45 -32.15 -8.70 -6.49
N ASN A 46 -31.57 -9.84 -6.12
CA ASN A 46 -31.18 -10.09 -4.74
C ASN A 46 -29.81 -9.46 -4.47
N ILE A 47 -29.70 -8.78 -3.34
CA ILE A 47 -28.46 -8.18 -2.86
C ILE A 47 -27.85 -9.07 -1.78
N TYR A 48 -26.57 -9.39 -1.93
CA TYR A 48 -25.81 -10.20 -0.99
C TYR A 48 -24.70 -9.33 -0.38
N THR A 49 -24.69 -9.25 0.95
CA THR A 49 -23.63 -8.51 1.64
C THR A 49 -22.29 -9.21 1.51
N ILE A 50 -21.22 -8.47 1.71
CA ILE A 50 -19.84 -8.94 1.66
C ILE A 50 -19.27 -8.99 3.08
N SER A 51 -18.29 -9.86 3.32
CA SER A 51 -17.60 -9.87 4.61
C SER A 51 -16.58 -8.73 4.70
N ALA A 52 -16.15 -8.40 5.92
CA ALA A 52 -15.05 -7.46 6.16
C ALA A 52 -13.65 -8.08 5.93
N ASP A 53 -13.58 -9.26 5.28
CA ASP A 53 -12.31 -9.89 4.92
C ASP A 53 -11.48 -8.97 4.02
N THR A 54 -10.18 -8.88 4.31
CA THR A 54 -9.31 -7.91 3.63
C THR A 54 -9.15 -8.20 2.15
N LYS A 55 -9.17 -9.47 1.72
CA LYS A 55 -9.03 -9.79 0.29
C LYS A 55 -10.27 -9.35 -0.49
N ILE A 56 -11.46 -9.59 0.06
CA ILE A 56 -12.73 -9.18 -0.53
C ILE A 56 -12.81 -7.66 -0.59
N VAL A 57 -12.61 -6.99 0.55
CA VAL A 57 -12.63 -5.52 0.64
C VAL A 57 -11.61 -4.88 -0.31
N SER A 58 -10.38 -5.39 -0.34
CA SER A 58 -9.33 -4.85 -1.20
C SER A 58 -9.72 -4.90 -2.67
N LYS A 59 -10.28 -6.04 -3.13
CA LYS A 59 -10.64 -6.18 -4.54
C LYS A 59 -11.83 -5.31 -4.93
N ILE A 60 -12.80 -5.15 -4.03
CA ILE A 60 -13.96 -4.29 -4.29
C ILE A 60 -13.55 -2.82 -4.31
N LEU A 61 -12.69 -2.37 -3.38
CA LEU A 61 -12.14 -1.01 -3.42
C LEU A 61 -11.37 -0.76 -4.73
N GLU A 62 -10.56 -1.71 -5.18
CA GLU A 62 -9.84 -1.62 -6.46
C GLU A 62 -10.80 -1.38 -7.63
N ILE A 63 -11.82 -2.23 -7.77
CA ILE A 63 -12.84 -2.12 -8.84
C ILE A 63 -13.61 -0.80 -8.74
N HIS A 64 -14.01 -0.43 -7.52
CA HIS A 64 -14.82 0.76 -7.28
C HIS A 64 -14.04 2.05 -7.58
N LEU A 65 -12.74 2.10 -7.30
CA LEU A 65 -11.90 3.27 -7.55
C LEU A 65 -11.42 3.37 -9.01
N PHE A 66 -11.44 2.27 -9.76
CA PHE A 66 -10.87 2.19 -11.11
C PHE A 66 -11.41 3.23 -12.10
N PRO A 67 -12.73 3.52 -12.18
CA PRO A 67 -13.25 4.56 -13.07
C PRO A 67 -12.68 5.95 -12.77
N ARG A 68 -12.52 6.30 -11.49
CA ARG A 68 -11.93 7.58 -11.07
C ARG A 68 -10.44 7.65 -11.39
N LEU A 69 -9.73 6.53 -11.33
CA LEU A 69 -8.33 6.44 -11.72
C LEU A 69 -8.14 6.63 -13.23
N LEU A 70 -9.03 6.08 -14.06
CA LEU A 70 -9.03 6.33 -15.51
C LEU A 70 -9.27 7.81 -15.84
N GLU A 71 -10.21 8.46 -15.15
CA GLU A 71 -10.47 9.90 -15.30
C GLU A 71 -9.26 10.74 -14.87
N PHE A 72 -8.62 10.39 -13.75
CA PHE A 72 -7.38 11.03 -13.32
C PHE A 72 -6.27 10.87 -14.36
N ALA A 73 -6.06 9.67 -14.90
CA ALA A 73 -5.06 9.42 -15.92
C ALA A 73 -5.29 10.30 -17.15
N SER A 74 -6.51 10.26 -17.70
CA SER A 74 -6.88 11.02 -18.90
C SER A 74 -6.70 12.53 -18.71
N ARG A 75 -7.13 13.09 -17.58
CA ARG A 75 -7.00 14.52 -17.28
C ARG A 75 -5.56 15.00 -17.13
N ASN A 76 -4.66 14.12 -16.72
CA ASN A 76 -3.26 14.45 -16.50
C ASN A 76 -2.36 13.98 -17.67
N GLY A 77 -2.94 13.58 -18.80
CA GLY A 77 -2.17 13.18 -19.99
C GLY A 77 -1.49 11.81 -19.86
N TYR A 78 -2.05 10.90 -19.08
CA TYR A 78 -1.58 9.52 -18.92
C TYR A 78 -2.59 8.52 -19.47
N ARG A 79 -2.08 7.38 -19.95
CA ARG A 79 -2.85 6.14 -20.15
C ARG A 79 -2.50 5.14 -19.05
N ILE A 80 -3.47 4.32 -18.65
CA ILE A 80 -3.25 3.22 -17.71
C ILE A 80 -2.98 1.93 -18.46
N VAL A 81 -1.88 1.26 -18.13
CA VAL A 81 -1.63 -0.14 -18.46
C VAL A 81 -1.84 -0.96 -17.19
N VAL A 82 -2.80 -1.86 -17.22
CA VAL A 82 -3.08 -2.80 -16.13
C VAL A 82 -2.15 -4.01 -16.27
N ALA A 83 -1.76 -4.60 -15.15
CA ALA A 83 -0.97 -5.83 -15.13
C ALA A 83 -1.61 -6.94 -15.98
N GLU A 84 -0.87 -7.45 -16.97
CA GLU A 84 -1.36 -8.50 -17.89
C GLU A 84 -1.49 -9.88 -17.22
N GLN A 85 -0.74 -10.11 -16.15
CA GLN A 85 -0.67 -11.39 -15.45
C GLN A 85 -1.00 -11.24 -13.97
N GLN A 86 -1.58 -12.31 -13.40
CA GLN A 86 -1.78 -12.38 -11.97
C GLN A 86 -0.43 -12.29 -11.23
N ASN A 87 -0.38 -11.50 -10.15
CA ASN A 87 0.82 -11.26 -9.33
C ASN A 87 1.92 -10.41 -9.98
N TYR A 88 1.61 -9.65 -11.04
CA TYR A 88 2.53 -8.65 -11.58
C TYR A 88 2.42 -7.32 -10.83
N TYR A 89 3.57 -6.68 -10.61
CA TYR A 89 3.66 -5.32 -10.10
C TYR A 89 3.78 -4.31 -11.26
N PRO A 90 3.29 -3.07 -11.12
CA PRO A 90 2.27 -2.61 -10.17
C PRO A 90 0.86 -3.02 -10.59
N ASP A 91 -0.13 -2.75 -9.74
CA ASP A 91 -1.54 -2.82 -10.14
C ASP A 91 -1.80 -1.95 -11.39
N LEU A 92 -1.28 -0.72 -11.40
CA LEU A 92 -1.50 0.28 -12.45
C LEU A 92 -0.19 0.94 -12.88
N SER A 93 0.12 0.87 -14.17
CA SER A 93 1.21 1.64 -14.76
C SER A 93 0.65 2.86 -15.49
N PHE A 94 0.97 4.05 -14.99
CA PHE A 94 0.64 5.31 -15.64
C PHE A 94 1.75 5.65 -16.64
N VAL A 95 1.43 5.61 -17.92
CA VAL A 95 2.36 5.91 -19.02
C VAL A 95 1.93 7.22 -19.65
N LYS A 96 2.84 8.20 -19.75
CA LYS A 96 2.52 9.51 -20.34
C LYS A 96 2.15 9.32 -21.80
N ALA A 97 1.07 9.96 -22.25
CA ALA A 97 0.46 9.68 -23.55
C ALA A 97 1.31 10.15 -24.75
N ASP A 98 2.11 11.20 -24.55
CA ASP A 98 3.00 11.82 -25.54
C ASP A 98 4.48 11.43 -25.36
N ASP A 99 4.84 10.72 -24.27
CA ASP A 99 6.19 10.24 -24.00
C ASP A 99 6.17 8.96 -23.15
N GLU A 100 6.25 7.80 -23.81
CA GLU A 100 6.21 6.50 -23.13
C GLU A 100 7.44 6.20 -22.27
N THR A 101 8.47 7.04 -22.30
CA THR A 101 9.62 6.95 -21.38
C THR A 101 9.27 7.44 -19.98
N VAL A 102 8.19 8.20 -19.83
CA VAL A 102 7.67 8.65 -18.53
C VAL A 102 6.63 7.64 -18.04
N LYS A 103 7.05 6.81 -17.08
CA LYS A 103 6.20 5.80 -16.43
C LYS A 103 6.16 5.98 -14.91
N PHE A 104 4.99 5.85 -14.30
CA PHE A 104 4.83 5.80 -12.85
C PHE A 104 4.09 4.53 -12.45
N ALA A 105 4.61 3.85 -11.44
CA ALA A 105 3.98 2.67 -10.88
C ALA A 105 3.06 3.09 -9.72
N VAL A 106 1.77 2.78 -9.81
CA VAL A 106 0.78 3.06 -8.76
C VAL A 106 0.17 1.74 -8.29
N ASP A 107 0.40 1.43 -7.01
CA ASP A 107 -0.07 0.21 -6.36
C ASP A 107 -1.19 0.56 -5.38
N LEU A 108 -2.34 -0.12 -5.50
CA LEU A 108 -3.48 0.07 -4.63
C LEU A 108 -3.27 -0.75 -3.36
N LYS A 109 -3.20 -0.05 -2.23
CA LYS A 109 -2.89 -0.65 -0.93
C LYS A 109 -4.03 -0.42 0.03
N THR A 110 -4.60 -1.50 0.56
CA THR A 110 -5.66 -1.41 1.56
C THR A 110 -5.22 -2.02 2.87
N THR A 111 -5.67 -1.46 3.99
CA THR A 111 -5.45 -2.00 5.32
C THR A 111 -6.55 -1.51 6.26
N TYR A 112 -6.68 -2.15 7.41
CA TYR A 112 -7.66 -1.79 8.41
C TYR A 112 -6.98 -1.21 9.67
N ARG A 113 -7.68 -0.32 10.38
CA ARG A 113 -7.29 0.16 11.71
C ARG A 113 -7.32 -0.98 12.72
N LEU A 114 -6.43 -0.95 13.71
CA LEU A 114 -6.49 -1.90 14.81
C LEU A 114 -7.67 -1.52 15.73
N PRO A 115 -8.64 -2.41 16.00
CA PRO A 115 -9.83 -2.06 16.79
C PRO A 115 -9.50 -1.49 18.17
N ASP A 116 -8.52 -2.09 18.86
CA ASP A 116 -8.14 -1.66 20.21
C ASP A 116 -7.14 -0.48 20.22
N ASN A 117 -6.60 -0.07 19.06
CA ASN A 117 -5.60 1.02 18.93
C ASN A 117 -5.77 1.74 17.56
N PRO A 118 -6.83 2.54 17.40
CA PRO A 118 -7.24 3.09 16.10
C PRO A 118 -6.26 4.09 15.47
N GLU A 119 -5.26 4.55 16.22
CA GLU A 119 -4.12 5.35 15.71
C GLU A 119 -3.11 4.51 14.90
N PHE A 120 -3.24 3.17 14.95
CA PHE A 120 -2.43 2.23 14.19
C PHE A 120 -3.30 1.44 13.19
N CYS A 121 -2.69 1.05 12.08
CA CYS A 121 -3.24 0.07 11.17
C CYS A 121 -2.53 -1.28 11.27
N ASN A 122 -3.08 -2.31 10.60
CA ASN A 122 -2.44 -3.62 10.55
C ASN A 122 -1.07 -3.58 9.85
N GLY A 123 -0.89 -2.65 8.91
CA GLY A 123 0.28 -2.47 8.04
C GLY A 123 -0.05 -2.82 6.58
N PHE A 124 0.84 -2.46 5.67
CA PHE A 124 0.76 -2.76 4.25
C PHE A 124 1.93 -3.65 3.81
N THR A 125 1.68 -4.50 2.81
CA THR A 125 2.73 -5.16 2.02
C THR A 125 3.03 -4.30 0.79
N LEU A 126 4.26 -3.80 0.71
CA LEU A 126 4.69 -2.81 -0.28
C LEU A 126 5.31 -3.44 -1.55
N GLY A 127 4.95 -4.69 -1.82
CA GLY A 127 5.51 -5.49 -2.91
C GLY A 127 6.79 -6.23 -2.51
N SER A 128 7.25 -7.07 -3.44
CA SER A 128 8.37 -7.98 -3.24
C SER A 128 9.71 -7.24 -3.29
N HIS A 129 10.66 -7.64 -2.45
CA HIS A 129 12.07 -7.27 -2.56
C HIS A 129 12.90 -8.36 -3.28
N GLY A 130 12.23 -9.21 -4.09
CA GLY A 130 12.80 -10.32 -4.84
C GLY A 130 13.34 -9.93 -6.22
N GLU A 131 13.06 -10.76 -7.24
CA GLU A 131 13.74 -10.70 -8.56
C GLU A 131 13.65 -9.32 -9.23
N TYR A 132 12.46 -8.80 -9.55
CA TYR A 132 12.34 -7.50 -10.24
C TYR A 132 12.96 -6.34 -9.44
N PHE A 133 12.97 -6.46 -8.11
CA PHE A 133 13.47 -5.41 -7.23
C PHE A 133 15.00 -5.44 -7.17
N VAL A 134 15.62 -6.61 -7.21
CA VAL A 134 17.08 -6.76 -7.18
C VAL A 134 17.67 -6.63 -8.58
N ASN A 135 17.07 -7.29 -9.56
CA ASN A 135 17.44 -7.21 -10.96
C ASN A 135 16.48 -6.23 -11.66
N ARG A 136 16.86 -4.95 -11.70
CA ARG A 136 15.98 -3.86 -12.12
C ARG A 136 15.52 -3.95 -13.58
N LYS A 137 16.23 -4.72 -14.41
CA LYS A 137 15.89 -5.01 -15.82
C LYS A 137 15.10 -6.31 -16.02
N SER A 138 14.75 -6.99 -14.93
CA SER A 138 13.97 -8.21 -14.99
C SER A 138 12.51 -7.90 -15.29
N HIS A 139 11.91 -8.70 -16.15
CA HIS A 139 10.46 -8.70 -16.42
C HIS A 139 9.70 -9.73 -15.59
N LYS A 140 10.37 -10.35 -14.59
CA LYS A 140 9.73 -11.35 -13.73
C LYS A 140 8.80 -10.69 -12.73
N ASN A 141 7.50 -11.00 -12.80
CA ASN A 141 6.48 -10.47 -11.89
C ASN A 141 6.34 -8.94 -11.91
N ILE A 142 6.62 -8.31 -13.05
CA ILE A 142 6.52 -6.85 -13.23
C ILE A 142 6.12 -6.50 -14.67
N GLN A 143 5.26 -5.49 -14.86
CA GLN A 143 4.74 -5.09 -16.18
C GLN A 143 5.81 -4.45 -17.09
N PHE A 144 6.58 -3.53 -16.54
CA PHE A 144 7.75 -2.90 -17.16
C PHE A 144 8.94 -3.10 -16.24
N SER A 145 10.18 -3.06 -16.74
CA SER A 145 11.35 -3.19 -15.87
C SER A 145 11.33 -2.14 -14.77
N TYR A 146 11.80 -2.49 -13.57
CA TYR A 146 11.70 -1.59 -12.41
C TYR A 146 12.40 -0.25 -12.65
N ASP A 147 13.52 -0.24 -13.39
CA ASP A 147 14.26 0.97 -13.74
C ASP A 147 13.60 1.86 -14.81
N GLU A 148 12.54 1.38 -15.47
CA GLU A 148 11.75 2.18 -16.41
C GLU A 148 10.76 3.11 -15.71
N TYR A 149 10.41 2.84 -14.45
CA TYR A 149 9.54 3.73 -13.69
C TYR A 149 10.35 4.90 -13.10
N LEU A 150 9.79 6.10 -13.24
CA LEU A 150 10.34 7.30 -12.61
C LEU A 150 10.01 7.38 -11.12
N GLY A 151 8.94 6.72 -10.68
CA GLY A 151 8.52 6.68 -9.28
C GLY A 151 7.54 5.55 -8.99
N HIS A 152 7.56 5.10 -7.73
CA HIS A 152 6.74 3.99 -7.23
C HIS A 152 5.85 4.49 -6.10
N PHE A 153 4.56 4.64 -6.39
CA PHE A 153 3.58 5.21 -5.47
C PHE A 153 2.66 4.15 -4.90
N CYS A 154 2.30 4.33 -3.63
CA CYS A 154 1.19 3.65 -2.99
C CYS A 154 0.01 4.62 -2.94
N LEU A 155 -1.09 4.24 -3.59
CA LEU A 155 -2.40 4.80 -3.30
C LEU A 155 -3.00 3.95 -2.18
N GLY A 156 -2.95 4.49 -0.97
CA GLY A 156 -3.36 3.79 0.23
C GLY A 156 -4.78 4.11 0.67
N VAL A 157 -5.49 3.09 1.14
CA VAL A 157 -6.81 3.19 1.78
C VAL A 157 -6.72 2.55 3.16
N ILE A 158 -7.03 3.33 4.19
CA ILE A 158 -7.16 2.87 5.57
C ILE A 158 -8.63 2.96 5.94
N TYR A 159 -9.20 1.87 6.45
CA TYR A 159 -10.61 1.81 6.84
C TYR A 159 -10.78 1.19 8.22
N SER A 160 -11.93 1.44 8.84
CA SER A 160 -12.37 0.76 10.06
C SER A 160 -13.35 -0.34 9.68
N ARG A 161 -13.23 -1.52 10.29
CA ARG A 161 -14.21 -2.61 10.11
C ARG A 161 -15.38 -2.39 11.05
N SER A 162 -16.58 -2.70 10.61
CA SER A 162 -17.76 -2.71 11.48
C SER A 162 -17.87 -4.03 12.24
N ASP A 163 -18.35 -4.01 13.48
CA ASP A 163 -18.62 -5.21 14.30
C ASP A 163 -19.82 -6.04 13.82
N ALA A 164 -20.46 -5.69 12.70
CA ALA A 164 -21.66 -6.35 12.16
C ALA A 164 -21.42 -7.79 11.63
N GLU A 165 -20.28 -8.41 11.94
CA GLU A 165 -19.73 -9.63 11.35
C GLU A 165 -20.52 -10.94 11.63
N LEU A 166 -21.57 -10.95 12.45
CA LEU A 166 -22.31 -12.19 12.73
C LEU A 166 -23.80 -12.07 12.39
N GLY A 167 -24.13 -12.26 11.11
CA GLY A 167 -25.50 -12.58 10.68
C GLY A 167 -25.99 -11.92 9.40
N SER A 168 -25.29 -10.91 8.85
CA SER A 168 -25.75 -10.24 7.62
C SER A 168 -25.52 -11.09 6.36
N GLU A 169 -24.53 -11.99 6.37
CA GLU A 169 -24.13 -12.82 5.23
C GLU A 169 -25.09 -14.00 4.95
N THR A 170 -25.97 -14.33 5.89
CA THR A 170 -26.85 -15.52 5.77
C THR A 170 -28.18 -15.23 5.08
N ARG A 171 -28.44 -13.97 4.71
CA ARG A 171 -29.67 -13.57 4.02
C ARG A 171 -29.39 -12.72 2.80
N ALA A 172 -30.24 -12.90 1.79
CA ALA A 172 -30.37 -11.95 0.69
C ALA A 172 -31.29 -10.79 1.09
N TYR A 173 -31.03 -9.63 0.52
CA TYR A 173 -31.83 -8.41 0.67
C TYR A 173 -32.48 -8.05 -0.66
N ARG A 174 -33.62 -7.37 -0.62
CA ARG A 174 -34.26 -6.80 -1.81
C ARG A 174 -33.70 -5.41 -2.13
N LEU A 175 -33.92 -4.96 -3.36
CA LEU A 175 -33.42 -3.67 -3.84
C LEU A 175 -33.94 -2.46 -3.04
N ASP A 176 -35.19 -2.51 -2.59
CA ASP A 176 -35.81 -1.49 -1.73
C ASP A 176 -35.17 -1.42 -0.33
N GLU A 177 -34.47 -2.47 0.10
CA GLU A 177 -33.77 -2.52 1.37
C GLU A 177 -32.31 -2.02 1.28
N LEU A 178 -31.79 -1.69 0.09
CA LEU A 178 -30.37 -1.36 -0.14
C LEU A 178 -29.83 -0.31 0.84
N LYS A 179 -30.60 0.75 1.11
CA LYS A 179 -30.19 1.84 2.01
C LYS A 179 -30.17 1.44 3.49
N SER A 180 -30.85 0.36 3.86
CA SER A 180 -30.86 -0.16 5.24
C SER A 180 -29.68 -1.09 5.54
N ILE A 181 -28.94 -1.52 4.51
CA ILE A 181 -27.80 -2.42 4.66
C ILE A 181 -26.64 -1.66 5.31
N THR A 182 -26.20 -2.13 6.47
CA THR A 182 -25.03 -1.61 7.18
C THR A 182 -23.76 -1.89 6.37
N SER A 183 -22.90 -0.89 6.21
CA SER A 183 -21.60 -1.08 5.57
C SER A 183 -20.65 -1.89 6.45
N VAL A 184 -19.96 -2.86 5.86
CA VAL A 184 -18.99 -3.70 6.58
C VAL A 184 -17.67 -3.00 6.94
N ILE A 185 -17.43 -1.85 6.30
CA ILE A 185 -16.29 -0.98 6.51
C ILE A 185 -16.73 0.49 6.39
N GLY A 186 -15.97 1.39 7.00
CA GLY A 186 -16.20 2.84 6.95
C GLY A 186 -15.00 3.62 7.43
N ASP A 187 -15.20 4.92 7.72
CA ASP A 187 -14.15 5.82 8.24
C ASP A 187 -12.89 5.79 7.36
N PHE A 188 -13.06 6.06 6.07
CA PHE A 188 -11.98 5.96 5.10
C PHE A 188 -10.99 7.11 5.22
N VAL A 189 -9.69 6.76 5.15
CA VAL A 189 -8.59 7.68 4.95
C VAL A 189 -7.81 7.25 3.72
N PHE A 190 -7.63 8.18 2.80
CA PHE A 190 -6.86 7.99 1.57
C PHE A 190 -5.52 8.72 1.66
N PHE A 191 -4.49 8.17 1.02
CA PHE A 191 -3.21 8.85 0.86
C PHE A 191 -2.48 8.43 -0.41
N ALA A 192 -1.56 9.30 -0.85
CA ALA A 192 -0.58 9.00 -1.88
C ALA A 192 0.82 9.28 -1.34
N ARG A 193 1.68 8.26 -1.33
CA ARG A 193 3.08 8.37 -0.91
C ARG A 193 3.96 7.50 -1.79
N GLU A 194 5.20 7.88 -1.97
CA GLU A 194 6.17 6.97 -2.56
C GLU A 194 6.38 5.77 -1.62
N LYS A 195 6.61 4.60 -2.21
CA LYS A 195 6.78 3.33 -1.50
C LYS A 195 7.82 3.44 -0.37
N TRP A 196 8.94 4.09 -0.65
CA TRP A 196 10.04 4.22 0.30
C TRP A 196 9.72 5.15 1.48
N GLU A 197 8.81 6.12 1.31
CA GLU A 197 8.44 7.09 2.35
C GLU A 197 7.67 6.45 3.51
N ILE A 198 6.99 5.33 3.25
CA ILE A 198 6.18 4.60 4.23
C ILE A 198 6.74 3.21 4.54
N ALA A 199 7.90 2.86 3.98
CA ALA A 199 8.54 1.58 4.25
C ALA A 199 9.07 1.50 5.69
N SER A 200 8.98 0.32 6.27
CA SER A 200 9.73 -0.08 7.45
C SER A 200 11.03 -0.80 7.05
N ASP A 201 11.80 -1.25 8.04
CA ASP A 201 12.95 -2.14 7.85
C ASP A 201 12.61 -3.62 8.13
N TYR A 202 11.32 -3.97 8.23
CA TYR A 202 10.82 -5.32 8.47
C TYR A 202 10.02 -5.87 7.29
N GLN A 203 10.03 -7.19 7.13
CA GLN A 203 9.16 -7.86 6.16
C GLN A 203 7.67 -7.69 6.53
N GLY A 204 6.85 -7.50 5.51
CA GLY A 204 5.38 -7.37 5.66
C GLY A 204 4.66 -8.71 5.81
N SER A 205 5.33 -9.82 5.49
CA SER A 205 4.80 -11.18 5.61
C SER A 205 5.92 -12.18 5.90
N SER A 206 5.62 -13.20 6.70
CA SER A 206 6.61 -14.21 7.12
C SER A 206 6.91 -15.26 6.05
N ASN A 207 6.02 -15.45 5.09
CA ASN A 207 6.07 -16.51 4.08
C ASN A 207 6.49 -16.02 2.69
N THR A 208 6.42 -14.72 2.44
CA THR A 208 6.65 -14.11 1.13
C THR A 208 7.58 -12.92 1.33
N ALA A 209 8.54 -12.74 0.43
CA ALA A 209 9.59 -11.72 0.54
C ALA A 209 9.06 -10.30 0.25
N ASN A 210 8.07 -9.83 1.02
CA ASN A 210 7.46 -8.52 0.86
C ASN A 210 8.04 -7.50 1.84
N ILE A 211 8.22 -6.29 1.33
CA ILE A 211 8.56 -5.10 2.13
C ILE A 211 7.35 -4.75 3.01
N GLY A 212 7.55 -4.55 4.30
CA GLY A 212 6.51 -4.10 5.23
C GLY A 212 6.50 -2.58 5.39
N SER A 213 5.31 -1.99 5.57
CA SER A 213 5.18 -0.57 5.92
C SER A 213 5.36 -0.30 7.41
N ILE A 214 5.56 0.98 7.76
CA ILE A 214 5.26 1.47 9.11
C ILE A 214 3.75 1.37 9.41
N THR A 215 3.35 1.44 10.68
CA THR A 215 1.96 1.14 11.10
C THR A 215 1.21 2.28 11.78
N LYS A 216 1.90 3.33 12.26
CA LYS A 216 1.22 4.49 12.87
C LYS A 216 0.63 5.36 11.77
N ILE A 217 -0.68 5.59 11.80
CA ILE A 217 -1.40 6.22 10.69
C ILE A 217 -0.88 7.64 10.45
N SER A 218 -0.69 8.44 11.51
CA SER A 218 -0.14 9.80 11.38
C SER A 218 1.24 9.83 10.71
N ASP A 219 2.09 8.83 10.99
CA ASP A 219 3.41 8.72 10.38
C ASP A 219 3.32 8.31 8.90
N ILE A 220 2.38 7.42 8.54
CA ILE A 220 2.10 7.05 7.14
C ILE A 220 1.67 8.28 6.35
N LEU A 221 0.67 9.00 6.86
CA LEU A 221 0.15 10.22 6.23
C LEU A 221 1.24 11.29 6.08
N ALA A 222 2.17 11.39 7.03
CA ALA A 222 3.28 12.35 6.98
C ALA A 222 4.53 11.87 6.20
N GLY A 223 4.51 10.67 5.59
CA GLY A 223 5.69 10.11 4.91
C GLY A 223 6.87 9.90 5.86
N ASN A 224 6.59 9.51 7.12
CA ASN A 224 7.54 9.44 8.22
C ASN A 224 8.14 8.03 8.42
N GLY A 225 8.37 7.29 7.33
CA GLY A 225 8.98 5.97 7.34
C GLY A 225 10.44 5.95 7.81
N VAL A 226 11.01 4.75 7.96
CA VAL A 226 12.36 4.57 8.53
C VAL A 226 13.47 5.21 7.66
N PHE A 227 13.18 5.41 6.37
CA PHE A 227 14.09 5.98 5.38
C PHE A 227 13.97 7.50 5.21
N LYS A 228 13.08 8.19 5.95
CA LYS A 228 12.83 9.65 5.77
C LYS A 228 14.10 10.51 5.73
N LYS A 229 15.09 10.21 6.57
CA LYS A 229 16.35 10.97 6.67
C LYS A 229 17.43 10.50 5.68
N LEU A 230 17.13 9.48 4.86
CA LEU A 230 18.07 8.79 3.99
C LEU A 230 17.67 8.88 2.50
N GLY A 231 16.37 8.83 2.21
CA GLY A 231 15.82 8.85 0.86
C GLY A 231 15.78 7.48 0.17
N GLU A 232 15.19 7.49 -1.02
CA GLU A 232 14.94 6.33 -1.89
C GLU A 232 16.18 5.46 -2.14
N LYS A 233 17.33 6.07 -2.39
CA LYS A 233 18.59 5.34 -2.64
C LYS A 233 18.92 4.33 -1.54
N TRP A 234 18.75 4.72 -0.27
CA TRP A 234 19.06 3.84 0.86
C TRP A 234 17.97 2.80 1.10
N PHE A 235 16.72 3.12 0.76
CA PHE A 235 15.64 2.14 0.73
C PHE A 235 15.96 1.01 -0.26
N ASP A 236 16.37 1.37 -1.48
CA ASP A 236 16.77 0.41 -2.51
C ASP A 236 17.98 -0.42 -2.07
N GLU A 237 19.08 0.24 -1.66
CA GLU A 237 20.29 -0.46 -1.23
C GLU A 237 20.03 -1.44 -0.08
N TYR A 238 19.22 -1.03 0.92
CA TYR A 238 18.86 -1.89 2.05
C TYR A 238 18.06 -3.11 1.58
N TRP A 239 16.95 -2.90 0.87
CA TRP A 239 16.03 -3.98 0.51
C TRP A 239 16.62 -4.93 -0.54
N MET A 240 17.49 -4.46 -1.44
CA MET A 240 18.23 -5.32 -2.36
C MET A 240 19.21 -6.26 -1.63
N ASN A 241 19.68 -5.87 -0.44
CA ASN A 241 20.66 -6.61 0.38
C ASN A 241 20.06 -7.27 1.63
N TYR A 242 18.75 -7.13 1.86
CA TYR A 242 18.08 -7.63 3.06
C TYR A 242 18.32 -9.13 3.25
N GLY A 243 18.93 -9.51 4.38
CA GLY A 243 19.21 -10.92 4.72
C GLY A 243 20.28 -11.62 3.88
N LYS A 244 20.97 -10.89 2.97
CA LYS A 244 22.04 -11.43 2.13
C LYS A 244 23.43 -11.24 2.74
N ILE A 245 23.63 -10.17 3.51
CA ILE A 245 24.90 -9.86 4.16
C ILE A 245 25.00 -10.59 5.49
N GLN A 246 26.13 -11.25 5.72
CA GLN A 246 26.44 -11.97 6.95
C GLN A 246 27.65 -11.33 7.64
N ILE A 247 27.54 -11.11 8.95
CA ILE A 247 28.62 -10.61 9.81
C ILE A 247 28.96 -11.65 10.87
N LYS A 248 30.25 -11.76 11.22
CA LYS A 248 30.72 -12.59 12.33
C LYS A 248 30.66 -11.80 13.62
N LEU A 249 30.01 -12.36 14.63
CA LEU A 249 29.93 -11.80 15.98
C LEU A 249 31.20 -12.14 16.77
N PRO A 250 31.50 -11.42 17.87
CA PRO A 250 32.65 -11.70 18.72
C PRO A 250 32.69 -13.13 19.28
N ASP A 251 31.53 -13.75 19.49
CA ASP A 251 31.39 -15.14 19.95
C ASP A 251 31.58 -16.18 18.82
N GLY A 252 31.98 -15.74 17.63
CA GLY A 252 32.22 -16.57 16.46
C GLY A 252 30.97 -16.93 15.65
N LYS A 253 29.76 -16.62 16.14
CA LYS A 253 28.51 -16.89 15.41
C LYS A 253 28.34 -15.97 14.22
N VAL A 254 27.57 -16.43 13.24
CA VAL A 254 27.23 -15.64 12.04
C VAL A 254 25.82 -15.10 12.17
N LYS A 255 25.65 -13.80 11.91
CA LYS A 255 24.37 -13.10 11.91
C LYS A 255 24.10 -12.46 10.56
N LYS A 256 22.88 -12.62 10.04
CA LYS A 256 22.39 -11.89 8.86
C LYS A 256 21.99 -10.46 9.25
N ILE A 257 22.33 -9.49 8.42
CA ILE A 257 21.87 -8.10 8.56
C ILE A 257 20.43 -8.01 8.05
N THR A 258 19.50 -7.69 8.96
CA THR A 258 18.06 -7.54 8.65
C THR A 258 17.43 -6.34 9.36
N LEU A 259 18.25 -5.41 9.86
CA LEU A 259 17.81 -4.16 10.46
C LEU A 259 18.53 -3.00 9.79
N LEU A 260 17.82 -1.91 9.52
CA LEU A 260 18.40 -0.78 8.80
C LEU A 260 19.57 -0.17 9.57
N LYS A 261 19.46 -0.07 10.90
CA LYS A 261 20.54 0.44 11.76
C LYS A 261 21.84 -0.37 11.63
N GLU A 262 21.73 -1.69 11.53
CA GLU A 262 22.87 -2.59 11.35
C GLU A 262 23.46 -2.44 9.94
N TYR A 263 22.60 -2.33 8.93
CA TYR A 263 23.02 -2.07 7.56
C TYR A 263 23.76 -0.74 7.42
N LEU A 264 23.26 0.33 8.05
CA LEU A 264 23.93 1.63 8.10
C LEU A 264 25.31 1.52 8.74
N ALA A 265 25.41 0.87 9.91
CA ALA A 265 26.69 0.68 10.59
C ALA A 265 27.68 -0.10 9.72
N TYR A 266 27.22 -1.18 9.05
CA TYR A 266 28.02 -1.96 8.11
C TYR A 266 28.53 -1.12 6.93
N ARG A 267 27.72 -0.16 6.45
CA ARG A 267 28.09 0.77 5.37
C ARG A 267 28.89 1.99 5.87
N GLY A 268 29.34 2.01 7.12
CA GLY A 268 30.10 3.11 7.70
C GLY A 268 29.27 4.38 7.98
N LYS A 269 27.95 4.28 8.01
CA LYS A 269 27.01 5.38 8.25
C LYS A 269 26.41 5.30 9.65
N SER A 270 26.21 6.45 10.28
CA SER A 270 25.65 6.49 11.63
C SER A 270 24.22 5.90 11.68
N PRO A 271 23.94 4.96 12.60
CA PRO A 271 22.59 4.39 12.77
C PRO A 271 21.50 5.41 13.10
N ARG A 272 21.85 6.61 13.55
CA ARG A 272 20.91 7.71 13.86
C ARG A 272 20.14 8.24 12.65
N TYR A 273 20.62 7.93 11.44
CA TYR A 273 19.92 8.27 10.21
C TYR A 273 18.74 7.33 9.91
N ALA A 274 18.65 6.17 10.56
CA ALA A 274 17.41 5.38 10.55
C ALA A 274 16.36 6.14 11.37
N ASN A 275 15.30 6.61 10.72
CA ASN A 275 14.23 7.34 11.39
C ASN A 275 13.52 6.41 12.39
N PRO A 276 13.23 6.86 13.64
CA PRO A 276 12.52 6.04 14.60
C PRO A 276 11.13 5.64 14.09
N MET A 277 10.76 4.38 14.32
CA MET A 277 9.44 3.86 13.98
C MET A 277 8.64 3.62 15.26
N THR A 278 7.45 4.22 15.33
CA THR A 278 6.49 3.91 16.40
C THR A 278 5.87 2.53 16.14
N ARG A 279 6.08 1.59 17.06
CA ARG A 279 5.52 0.23 16.96
C ARG A 279 4.10 0.17 17.49
N LYS A 280 3.23 -0.58 16.80
CA LYS A 280 1.92 -0.94 17.36
C LYS A 280 2.07 -1.72 18.67
N PRO A 281 1.17 -1.54 19.65
CA PRO A 281 1.18 -2.31 20.89
C PRO A 281 1.06 -3.82 20.64
N ALA A 282 1.62 -4.62 21.56
CA ALA A 282 1.41 -6.06 21.52
C ALA A 282 -0.09 -6.37 21.62
N ARG A 283 -0.59 -7.30 20.80
CA ARG A 283 -1.99 -7.75 20.90
C ARG A 283 -2.23 -8.28 22.31
N LYS A 284 -3.21 -7.74 23.03
CA LYS A 284 -3.71 -8.35 24.26
C LYS A 284 -4.27 -9.73 23.90
N ASN A 285 -3.76 -10.79 24.51
CA ASN A 285 -4.29 -12.14 24.30
C ASN A 285 -5.72 -12.19 24.85
N ARG A 286 -6.73 -12.03 23.99
CA ARG A 286 -8.16 -12.19 24.33
C ARG A 286 -8.54 -13.63 24.75
N ARG A 287 -7.59 -14.57 24.79
CA ARG A 287 -7.79 -15.95 25.29
C ARG A 287 -7.86 -16.08 26.82
N ALA A 288 -7.61 -15.02 27.58
CA ALA A 288 -7.67 -15.05 29.05
C ALA A 288 -8.99 -14.55 29.66
N GLN A 289 -10.03 -14.30 28.84
CA GLN A 289 -11.33 -13.79 29.30
C GLN A 289 -12.52 -14.54 28.68
N LYS A 290 -12.40 -15.86 28.49
CA LYS A 290 -13.55 -16.76 28.32
C LYS A 290 -13.37 -17.97 29.22
#